data_AF-A0A7X7UTD8-F1
#
_entry.id   AF-A0A7X7UTD8-F1
#
_cell.length_a   1.000
_cell.length_b   1.000
_cell.length_c   1.000
_cell.angle_alpha   90.00
_cell.angle_beta   90.00
_cell.angle_gamma   90.00
#
_symmetry.space_group_name_H-M   'P 1'
#
loop_
_entity.id
_entity.type
_entity.pdbx_description
1 polymer ?
#
loop_
_entity_poly.entity_id
_entity_poly.type
_entity_poly.pdbx_seq_one_letter_code
_entity_poly.pdbx_strand_id
1 'polypeptide(L)'
;MAKTIYCNSKWIVLSFLLLLGCVKDEVVGFDPTNKEWITVYSMGDNFTMRDDNGISQSFVLTENSHYFSESAGGILFVTTHRSETEYHYQLFTSSYGSRFSLSLTASTLPFGDHIYIELNGIGFDYDLRLKNIFRISSPFGYLSKTITDTGYGNDVTIKSTVRVLDSYTVNQAQYAGVLHFTLRDFEADWGPFTVKEIFVAKKYGLIKYIYNNGLTVERQ
;
A
#
# COMPACT_ATOMS: atom_id res chain seq x y z
N MET A 1 1.06 -4.88 -20.28
CA MET A 1 0.61 -6.08 -19.54
C MET A 1 0.61 -7.28 -20.47
N ALA A 2 1.44 -8.28 -20.20
CA ALA A 2 1.39 -9.57 -20.89
C ALA A 2 0.31 -10.42 -20.21
N LYS A 3 -0.78 -10.69 -20.93
CA LYS A 3 -1.88 -11.54 -20.49
C LYS A 3 -1.57 -12.96 -20.95
N THR A 4 -1.27 -13.88 -20.04
CA THR A 4 -1.11 -15.29 -20.38
C THR A 4 -2.26 -16.07 -19.74
N ILE A 5 -3.11 -16.65 -20.57
CA ILE A 5 -4.25 -17.47 -20.14
C ILE A 5 -3.85 -18.92 -20.35
N TYR A 6 -3.78 -19.71 -19.28
CA TYR A 6 -3.65 -21.16 -19.37
C TYR A 6 -4.99 -21.80 -19.01
N CYS A 7 -5.49 -22.72 -19.83
CA CYS A 7 -6.65 -23.55 -19.50
C CYS A 7 -6.13 -24.98 -19.39
N ASN A 8 -6.13 -25.55 -18.19
CA ASN A 8 -5.60 -26.90 -17.93
C ASN A 8 -6.79 -27.85 -17.71
N SER A 9 -7.19 -28.60 -18.74
CA SER A 9 -8.31 -29.55 -18.63
C SER A 9 -7.81 -30.90 -18.12
N LYS A 10 -8.19 -31.28 -16.89
CA LYS A 10 -8.07 -32.67 -16.42
C LYS A 10 -9.39 -33.39 -16.70
N TRP A 11 -9.30 -34.41 -17.56
CA TRP A 11 -10.42 -35.25 -18.00
C TRP A 11 -10.93 -36.14 -16.86
N ILE A 12 -12.20 -36.00 -16.49
CA ILE A 12 -12.97 -37.02 -15.74
C ILE A 12 -14.34 -37.14 -16.43
N VAL A 13 -14.66 -38.36 -16.86
CA VAL A 13 -15.93 -38.74 -17.50
C VAL A 13 -16.88 -39.24 -16.42
N LEU A 14 -17.95 -38.48 -16.12
CA LEU A 14 -19.25 -39.05 -15.76
C LEU A 14 -20.36 -38.00 -15.92
N SER A 15 -21.37 -38.36 -16.70
CA SER A 15 -22.41 -37.48 -17.25
C SER A 15 -23.53 -37.20 -16.25
N PHE A 16 -23.56 -35.99 -15.67
CA PHE A 16 -24.78 -35.24 -15.30
C PHE A 16 -24.35 -33.78 -15.08
N LEU A 17 -24.79 -32.86 -15.95
CA LEU A 17 -24.37 -31.46 -16.07
C LEU A 17 -22.86 -31.23 -16.34
N LEU A 18 -22.49 -31.24 -17.62
CA LEU A 18 -21.23 -30.73 -18.14
C LEU A 18 -21.13 -29.19 -17.99
N LEU A 19 -21.00 -28.70 -16.76
CA LEU A 19 -20.27 -27.46 -16.49
C LEU A 19 -18.81 -27.87 -16.29
N LEU A 20 -18.12 -28.18 -17.40
CA LEU A 20 -16.65 -28.17 -17.42
C LEU A 20 -16.23 -26.71 -17.21
N GLY A 21 -16.24 -26.27 -15.95
CA GLY A 21 -15.69 -24.99 -15.57
C GLY A 21 -14.19 -25.03 -15.85
N CYS A 22 -13.74 -24.38 -16.93
CA CYS A 22 -12.34 -24.01 -17.04
C CYS A 22 -12.07 -23.08 -15.86
N VAL A 23 -11.23 -23.53 -14.92
CA VAL A 23 -10.74 -22.67 -13.86
C VAL A 23 -9.88 -21.61 -14.53
N LYS A 24 -10.31 -20.36 -14.47
CA LYS A 24 -9.50 -19.25 -14.97
C LYS A 24 -8.41 -18.98 -13.95
N ASP A 25 -7.17 -19.35 -14.29
CA ASP A 25 -5.98 -18.97 -13.52
C ASP A 25 -5.46 -17.62 -14.03
N GLU A 26 -5.19 -16.70 -13.12
CA GLU A 26 -4.69 -15.36 -13.42
C GLU A 26 -3.52 -15.01 -12.52
N VAL A 27 -2.36 -14.71 -13.11
CA VAL A 27 -1.21 -14.17 -12.37
C VAL A 27 -1.15 -12.67 -12.62
N VAL A 28 -1.24 -11.90 -11.55
CA VAL A 28 -1.25 -10.44 -11.56
C VAL A 28 0.06 -9.94 -10.96
N GLY A 29 0.94 -9.43 -11.80
CA GLY A 29 2.19 -8.80 -11.37
C GLY A 29 2.05 -7.27 -11.29
N PHE A 30 2.96 -6.63 -10.57
CA PHE A 30 3.03 -5.17 -10.49
C PHE A 30 3.21 -4.53 -11.87
N ASP A 31 2.64 -3.34 -12.06
CA ASP A 31 3.09 -2.45 -13.12
C ASP A 31 4.59 -2.13 -12.90
N PRO A 32 5.46 -2.30 -13.92
CA PRO A 32 6.88 -2.03 -13.78
C PRO A 32 7.21 -0.63 -13.25
N THR A 33 6.37 0.37 -13.55
CA THR A 33 6.56 1.76 -13.09
C THR A 33 6.29 1.96 -11.60
N ASN A 34 5.53 1.04 -10.99
CA ASN A 34 5.17 1.09 -9.57
C ASN A 34 6.18 0.37 -8.68
N LYS A 35 7.03 -0.49 -9.24
CA LYS A 35 8.10 -1.17 -8.48
C LYS A 35 9.07 -0.19 -7.81
N GLU A 36 9.18 1.03 -8.33
CA GLU A 36 10.00 2.07 -7.69
C GLU A 36 9.45 2.55 -6.35
N TRP A 37 8.21 2.23 -5.98
CA TRP A 37 7.68 2.54 -4.65
C TRP A 37 8.22 1.62 -3.56
N ILE A 38 8.74 0.45 -3.94
CA ILE A 38 9.45 -0.45 -3.03
C ILE A 38 10.82 0.16 -2.72
N THR A 39 11.23 0.09 -1.47
CA THR A 39 12.52 0.65 -1.05
C THR A 39 13.68 -0.28 -1.43
N VAL A 40 14.86 0.29 -1.65
CA VAL A 40 16.07 -0.48 -2.03
C VAL A 40 16.76 -1.16 -0.84
N TYR A 41 16.20 -1.02 0.36
CA TYR A 41 16.80 -1.53 1.59
C TYR A 41 16.73 -3.06 1.68
N SER A 42 17.82 -3.63 2.19
CA SER A 42 17.93 -5.04 2.57
C SER A 42 17.67 -5.22 4.07
N MET A 43 17.35 -6.45 4.48
CA MET A 43 17.09 -6.76 5.89
C MET A 43 18.25 -6.32 6.79
N GLY A 44 17.94 -5.57 7.85
CA GLY A 44 18.94 -5.00 8.76
C GLY A 44 19.52 -3.64 8.33
N ASP A 45 19.30 -3.21 7.09
CA ASP A 45 19.64 -1.85 6.70
C ASP A 45 18.80 -0.84 7.47
N ASN A 46 19.31 0.39 7.58
CA ASN A 46 18.64 1.43 8.32
C ASN A 46 18.77 2.81 7.67
N PHE A 47 17.93 3.72 8.14
CA PHE A 47 18.05 5.14 7.88
C PHE A 47 17.75 5.94 9.14
N THR A 48 18.29 7.14 9.21
CA THR A 48 18.08 8.04 10.34
C THR A 48 17.08 9.13 9.99
N MET A 49 16.19 9.43 10.93
CA MET A 49 15.36 10.62 10.89
C MET A 49 15.60 11.45 12.15
N ARG A 50 15.46 12.76 12.04
CA ARG A 50 15.67 13.70 13.14
C ARG A 50 14.49 14.65 13.25
N ASP A 51 14.07 14.91 14.48
CA ASP A 51 13.02 15.89 14.77
C ASP A 51 13.57 17.32 14.90
N ASP A 52 12.67 18.30 14.94
CA ASP A 52 13.03 19.72 15.09
C ASP A 52 13.72 20.04 16.44
N ASN A 53 13.58 19.16 17.43
CA ASN A 53 14.29 19.28 18.72
C ASN A 53 15.70 18.68 18.66
N GLY A 54 16.09 18.12 17.52
CA GLY A 54 17.39 17.53 17.28
C GLY A 54 17.50 16.07 17.71
N ILE A 55 16.42 15.43 18.15
CA ILE A 55 16.38 14.02 18.55
C ILE A 55 16.40 13.15 17.29
N SER A 56 17.38 12.26 17.21
CA SER A 56 17.55 11.35 16.08
C SER A 56 17.03 9.95 16.43
N GLN A 57 16.38 9.31 15.48
CA GLN A 57 15.94 7.92 15.57
C GLN A 57 16.32 7.17 14.30
N SER A 58 16.83 5.95 14.47
CA SER A 58 17.16 5.08 13.36
C SER A 58 16.02 4.10 13.14
N PHE A 59 15.56 3.99 11.89
CA PHE A 59 14.58 3.01 11.42
C PHE A 59 15.31 1.87 10.74
N VAL A 60 15.20 0.67 11.30
CA VAL A 60 15.84 -0.55 10.78
C VAL A 60 14.79 -1.40 10.06
N LEU A 61 15.09 -1.92 8.87
CA LEU A 61 14.24 -2.87 8.17
C LEU A 61 14.23 -4.21 8.91
N THR A 62 13.09 -4.55 9.50
CA THR A 62 12.89 -5.75 10.33
C THR A 62 12.02 -6.81 9.65
N GLU A 63 11.30 -6.45 8.58
CA GLU A 63 10.56 -7.40 7.75
C GLU A 63 10.62 -6.97 6.29
N ASN A 64 10.83 -7.94 5.41
CA ASN A 64 10.85 -7.74 3.97
C ASN A 64 10.36 -9.02 3.29
N SER A 65 9.09 -9.03 2.88
CA SER A 65 8.45 -10.20 2.28
C SER A 65 7.98 -9.89 0.86
N HIS A 66 8.21 -10.83 -0.05
CA HIS A 66 7.76 -10.77 -1.44
C HIS A 66 7.22 -12.15 -1.81
N TYR A 67 5.95 -12.20 -2.21
CA TYR A 67 5.27 -13.44 -2.57
C TYR A 67 4.09 -13.16 -3.50
N PHE A 68 3.52 -14.22 -4.07
CA PHE A 68 2.25 -14.15 -4.78
C PHE A 68 1.14 -14.65 -3.85
N SER A 69 0.18 -13.79 -3.55
CA SER A 69 -0.97 -14.11 -2.73
C SER A 69 -2.01 -14.84 -3.56
N GLU A 70 -2.33 -16.07 -3.17
CA GLU A 70 -3.36 -16.88 -3.82
C GLU A 70 -4.76 -16.46 -3.34
N SER A 71 -5.69 -16.34 -4.28
CA SER A 71 -7.11 -16.20 -4.03
C SER A 71 -7.88 -17.13 -4.96
N ALA A 72 -9.03 -17.63 -4.50
CA ALA A 72 -9.89 -18.45 -5.32
C ALA A 72 -11.34 -18.10 -5.03
N GLY A 73 -12.17 -18.12 -6.06
CA GLY A 73 -13.60 -17.95 -5.90
C GLY A 73 -14.38 -18.87 -6.83
N GLY A 74 -15.66 -19.00 -6.53
CA GLY A 74 -16.49 -20.05 -7.10
C GLY A 74 -17.96 -19.79 -6.93
N ILE A 75 -18.75 -20.57 -7.65
CA ILE A 75 -20.21 -20.59 -7.54
C ILE A 75 -20.59 -21.99 -7.06
N LEU A 76 -21.47 -22.06 -6.05
CA LEU A 76 -22.01 -23.34 -5.55
C LEU A 76 -20.90 -24.38 -5.24
N PHE A 77 -19.87 -23.97 -4.48
CA PHE A 77 -18.73 -24.80 -4.08
C PHE A 77 -17.81 -25.27 -5.23
N VAL A 78 -18.08 -24.89 -6.48
CA VAL A 78 -17.20 -25.13 -7.62
C VAL A 78 -16.28 -23.92 -7.80
N THR A 79 -14.97 -24.12 -7.66
CA THR A 79 -13.97 -23.09 -7.99
C THR A 79 -14.05 -22.77 -9.47
N THR A 80 -14.29 -21.50 -9.81
CA THR A 80 -14.37 -21.03 -11.19
C THR A 80 -13.21 -20.12 -11.58
N HIS A 81 -12.52 -19.53 -10.60
CA HIS A 81 -11.33 -18.72 -10.83
C HIS A 81 -10.33 -18.86 -9.68
N ARG A 82 -9.06 -18.68 -10.04
CA ARG A 82 -7.94 -18.52 -9.11
C ARG A 82 -7.11 -17.33 -9.56
N SER A 83 -6.62 -16.57 -8.62
CA SER A 83 -5.70 -15.48 -8.87
C SER A 83 -4.47 -15.59 -7.97
N GLU A 84 -3.31 -15.31 -8.53
CA GLU A 84 -2.07 -15.10 -7.82
C GLU A 84 -1.66 -13.64 -7.98
N THR A 85 -1.69 -12.88 -6.89
CA THR A 85 -1.43 -11.44 -6.91
C THR A 85 -0.08 -11.15 -6.27
N GLU A 86 0.83 -10.53 -7.02
CA GLU A 86 2.14 -10.11 -6.51
C GLU A 86 1.96 -9.13 -5.34
N TYR A 87 2.68 -9.38 -4.25
CA TYR A 87 2.63 -8.61 -3.02
C TYR A 87 4.03 -8.43 -2.45
N HIS A 88 4.36 -7.21 -2.02
CA HIS A 88 5.61 -6.88 -1.34
C HIS A 88 5.29 -6.07 -0.09
N TYR A 89 5.81 -6.47 1.06
CA TYR A 89 5.72 -5.75 2.33
C TYR A 89 7.11 -5.46 2.93
N GLN A 90 7.25 -4.27 3.49
CA GLN A 90 8.45 -3.82 4.21
C GLN A 90 8.03 -3.17 5.53
N LEU A 91 8.66 -3.58 6.64
CA LEU A 91 8.46 -3.01 7.98
C LEU A 91 9.76 -2.46 8.53
N PHE A 92 9.75 -1.19 8.88
CA PHE A 92 10.83 -0.51 9.57
C PHE A 92 10.44 -0.20 11.01
N THR A 93 11.31 -0.57 11.95
CA THR A 93 11.13 -0.28 13.38
C THR A 93 12.17 0.73 13.84
N SER A 94 11.72 1.79 14.52
CA SER A 94 12.61 2.82 15.05
C SER A 94 13.23 2.43 16.40
N SER A 95 14.36 3.06 16.74
CA SER A 95 15.00 2.92 18.06
C SER A 95 14.11 3.32 19.25
N TYR A 96 13.02 4.05 19.01
CA TYR A 96 12.02 4.43 20.01
C TYR A 96 10.69 3.68 19.87
N GLY A 97 10.65 2.61 19.06
CA GLY A 97 9.48 1.76 18.90
C GLY A 97 8.43 2.28 17.91
N SER A 98 8.70 3.38 17.19
CA SER A 98 7.85 3.77 16.07
C SER A 98 7.92 2.76 14.95
N ARG A 99 6.82 2.55 14.23
CA ARG A 99 6.72 1.59 13.13
C ARG A 99 6.28 2.28 11.86
N PHE A 100 7.07 2.11 10.81
CA PHE A 100 6.73 2.51 9.45
C PHE A 100 6.62 1.25 8.60
N SER A 101 5.49 1.05 7.93
CA SER A 101 5.37 -0.03 6.96
C SER A 101 4.87 0.47 5.61
N LEU A 102 5.29 -0.25 4.58
CA LEU A 102 4.87 -0.04 3.20
C LEU A 102 4.56 -1.41 2.60
N SER A 103 3.43 -1.52 1.92
CA SER A 103 3.20 -2.62 0.98
C SER A 103 2.73 -2.14 -0.37
N LEU A 104 3.09 -2.92 -1.38
CA LEU A 104 2.58 -2.81 -2.74
C LEU A 104 1.84 -4.10 -3.08
N THR A 105 0.60 -3.97 -3.53
CA THR A 105 -0.24 -5.10 -3.96
C THR A 105 -0.63 -4.89 -5.42
N ALA A 106 -0.36 -5.88 -6.27
CA ALA A 106 -0.72 -5.80 -7.67
C ALA A 106 -2.24 -5.80 -7.83
N SER A 107 -2.74 -5.16 -8.89
CA SER A 107 -4.18 -5.17 -9.16
C SER A 107 -4.50 -5.14 -10.65
N THR A 108 -5.75 -5.46 -10.97
CA THR A 108 -6.26 -5.51 -12.34
C THR A 108 -7.18 -4.32 -12.65
N LEU A 109 -7.38 -4.06 -13.94
CA LEU A 109 -8.37 -3.08 -14.41
C LEU A 109 -9.76 -3.31 -13.77
N PRO A 110 -10.50 -2.24 -13.41
CA PRO A 110 -10.19 -0.81 -13.63
C PRO A 110 -9.15 -0.21 -12.66
N PHE A 111 -8.73 -0.97 -11.64
CA PHE A 111 -7.81 -0.52 -10.60
C PHE A 111 -6.35 -0.51 -11.09
N GLY A 112 -5.49 0.13 -10.30
CA GLY A 112 -4.04 0.03 -10.40
C GLY A 112 -3.47 -0.67 -9.18
N ASP A 113 -2.15 -0.88 -9.17
CA ASP A 113 -1.49 -1.38 -7.96
C ASP A 113 -1.79 -0.48 -6.77
N HIS A 114 -1.99 -1.11 -5.63
CA HIS A 114 -2.33 -0.47 -4.38
C HIS A 114 -1.07 -0.32 -3.54
N ILE A 115 -0.76 0.92 -3.15
CA ILE A 115 0.25 1.20 -2.14
C ILE A 115 -0.44 1.44 -0.81
N TYR A 116 -0.12 0.60 0.18
CA TYR A 116 -0.50 0.82 1.57
C TYR A 116 0.71 1.34 2.34
N ILE A 117 0.52 2.43 3.07
CA ILE A 117 1.54 3.02 3.93
C ILE A 117 0.93 3.17 5.31
N GLU A 118 1.69 2.80 6.34
CA GLU A 118 1.31 3.00 7.74
C GLU A 118 2.48 3.57 8.54
N LEU A 119 2.20 4.59 9.36
CA LEU A 119 3.14 5.14 10.33
C LEU A 119 2.45 5.30 11.69
N ASN A 120 2.93 4.57 12.69
CA ASN A 120 2.43 4.64 14.07
C ASN A 120 0.90 4.48 14.18
N GLY A 121 0.36 3.52 13.42
CA GLY A 121 -1.07 3.21 13.38
C GLY A 121 -1.90 4.11 12.47
N ILE A 122 -1.34 5.16 11.88
CA ILE A 122 -1.99 5.95 10.83
C ILE A 122 -1.65 5.33 9.47
N GLY A 123 -2.63 4.68 8.85
CA GLY A 123 -2.50 3.95 7.60
C GLY A 123 -3.44 4.44 6.50
N PHE A 124 -2.99 4.39 5.26
CA PHE A 124 -3.81 4.64 4.08
C PHE A 124 -3.47 3.69 2.95
N ASP A 125 -4.49 3.31 2.18
CA ASP A 125 -4.39 2.51 0.96
C ASP A 125 -4.73 3.38 -0.24
N TYR A 126 -3.81 3.48 -1.20
CA TYR A 126 -3.92 4.35 -2.35
C TYR A 126 -3.79 3.57 -3.66
N ASP A 127 -4.78 3.74 -4.53
CA ASP A 127 -4.78 3.21 -5.89
C ASP A 127 -3.95 4.11 -6.80
N LEU A 128 -2.82 3.60 -7.29
CA LEU A 128 -1.87 4.37 -8.10
C LEU A 128 -2.40 4.75 -9.49
N ARG A 129 -3.41 4.03 -10.01
CA ARG A 129 -4.01 4.32 -11.32
C ARG A 129 -5.17 5.28 -11.21
N LEU A 130 -6.15 4.97 -10.35
CA LEU A 130 -7.32 5.81 -10.14
C LEU A 130 -7.02 7.05 -9.29
N LYS A 131 -5.81 7.09 -8.70
CA LYS A 131 -5.32 8.20 -7.89
C LYS A 131 -6.24 8.53 -6.72
N ASN A 132 -6.75 7.48 -6.07
CA ASN A 132 -7.78 7.58 -5.05
C ASN A 132 -7.35 6.84 -3.78
N ILE A 133 -7.70 7.42 -2.63
CA ILE A 133 -7.59 6.70 -1.37
C ILE A 133 -8.77 5.72 -1.30
N PHE A 134 -8.46 4.44 -1.25
CA PHE A 134 -9.44 3.38 -1.06
C PHE A 134 -9.83 3.27 0.42
N ARG A 135 -8.85 3.38 1.31
CA ARG A 135 -8.98 3.04 2.73
C ARG A 135 -8.12 3.92 3.62
N ILE A 136 -8.64 4.27 4.79
CA ILE A 136 -7.92 4.87 5.91
C ILE A 136 -8.07 3.94 7.12
N SER A 137 -6.97 3.67 7.81
CA SER A 137 -6.94 2.99 9.10
C SER A 137 -6.25 3.89 10.12
N SER A 138 -6.85 4.06 11.28
CA SER A 138 -6.27 4.83 12.39
C SER A 138 -6.70 4.23 13.72
N PRO A 139 -6.04 4.58 14.84
CA PRO A 139 -6.51 4.21 16.17
C PRO A 139 -7.91 4.76 16.50
N PHE A 140 -8.36 5.80 15.78
CA PHE A 140 -9.64 6.47 15.98
C PHE A 140 -10.78 5.86 15.16
N GLY A 141 -10.46 4.99 14.21
CA GLY A 141 -11.45 4.36 13.34
C GLY A 141 -10.93 4.04 11.96
N TYR A 142 -11.85 3.56 11.13
CA TYR A 142 -11.58 3.04 9.80
C TYR A 142 -12.59 3.57 8.79
N LEU A 143 -12.11 3.97 7.62
CA LEU A 143 -12.95 4.34 6.47
C LEU A 143 -12.50 3.51 5.26
N SER A 144 -13.46 2.99 4.50
CA SER A 144 -13.18 2.28 3.26
C SER A 144 -14.31 2.53 2.27
N LYS A 145 -13.94 2.75 1.01
CA LYS A 145 -14.93 2.83 -0.06
C LYS A 145 -15.39 1.44 -0.47
N THR A 146 -16.59 1.35 -1.02
CA THR A 146 -17.03 0.13 -1.70
C THR A 146 -16.31 -0.03 -3.03
N ILE A 147 -15.88 -1.26 -3.37
CA ILE A 147 -15.29 -1.61 -4.67
C ILE A 147 -16.41 -1.95 -5.64
N THR A 148 -16.36 -1.41 -6.86
CA THR A 148 -17.31 -1.68 -7.95
C THR A 148 -16.58 -2.11 -9.21
N ASP A 149 -17.30 -2.64 -10.20
CA ASP A 149 -16.71 -3.04 -11.49
C ASP A 149 -16.08 -1.87 -12.28
N THR A 150 -16.40 -0.63 -11.91
CA THR A 150 -15.95 0.59 -12.59
C THR A 150 -15.03 1.46 -11.75
N GLY A 151 -14.73 1.09 -10.49
CA GLY A 151 -13.88 1.84 -9.59
C GLY A 151 -14.39 1.82 -8.15
N TYR A 152 -14.42 2.99 -7.51
CA TYR A 152 -14.86 3.12 -6.11
C TYR A 152 -16.26 3.73 -6.01
N GLY A 153 -17.06 3.20 -5.11
CA GLY A 153 -18.34 3.77 -4.70
C GLY A 153 -18.19 5.14 -4.02
N ASN A 154 -19.31 5.88 -4.00
CA ASN A 154 -19.41 7.19 -3.34
C ASN A 154 -20.14 7.10 -1.99
N ASP A 155 -20.22 5.90 -1.42
CA ASP A 155 -20.89 5.59 -0.16
C ASP A 155 -20.17 6.20 1.05
N VAL A 156 -18.84 6.34 0.96
CA VAL A 156 -18.01 6.89 2.03
C VAL A 156 -17.20 8.08 1.52
N THR A 157 -17.29 9.20 2.25
CA THR A 157 -16.45 10.37 2.01
C THR A 157 -15.19 10.29 2.86
N ILE A 158 -14.04 10.16 2.21
CA ILE A 158 -12.71 10.28 2.83
C ILE A 158 -12.22 11.71 2.60
N LYS A 159 -11.97 12.46 3.67
CA LYS A 159 -11.49 13.86 3.60
C LYS A 159 -9.98 13.95 3.42
N SER A 160 -9.25 12.92 3.86
CA SER A 160 -7.80 12.83 3.72
C SER A 160 -7.38 12.86 2.25
N THR A 161 -6.16 13.33 1.98
CA THR A 161 -5.68 13.54 0.61
C THR A 161 -4.32 12.91 0.39
N VAL A 162 -4.09 12.44 -0.84
CA VAL A 162 -2.78 12.04 -1.34
C VAL A 162 -2.43 12.90 -2.55
N ARG A 163 -1.22 13.44 -2.56
CA ARG A 163 -0.63 14.14 -3.71
C ARG A 163 0.65 13.42 -4.09
N VAL A 164 0.80 13.11 -5.38
CA VAL A 164 2.09 12.66 -5.93
C VAL A 164 2.82 13.89 -6.46
N LEU A 165 3.96 14.19 -5.85
CA LEU A 165 4.84 15.30 -6.18
C LEU A 165 5.97 14.78 -7.07
N ASP A 166 6.33 15.53 -8.12
CA ASP A 166 7.46 15.15 -8.99
C ASP A 166 8.79 15.14 -8.23
N SER A 167 8.98 16.11 -7.33
CA SER A 167 10.08 16.10 -6.38
C SER A 167 9.76 16.82 -5.07
N TYR A 168 10.53 16.52 -4.02
CA TYR A 168 10.46 17.18 -2.72
C TYR A 168 11.84 17.20 -2.07
N THR A 169 12.19 18.31 -1.42
CA THR A 169 13.49 18.47 -0.76
C THR A 169 13.36 18.29 0.74
N VAL A 170 14.19 17.44 1.33
CA VAL A 170 14.33 17.20 2.78
C VAL A 170 15.80 17.23 3.12
N ASN A 171 16.20 17.99 4.14
CA ASN A 171 17.59 18.10 4.60
C ASN A 171 18.62 18.26 3.45
N GLN A 172 18.38 19.20 2.52
CA GLN A 172 19.22 19.44 1.33
C GLN A 172 19.28 18.32 0.27
N ALA A 173 18.69 17.15 0.54
CA ALA A 173 18.52 16.08 -0.44
C ALA A 173 17.21 16.24 -1.21
N GLN A 174 17.27 16.09 -2.54
CA GLN A 174 16.10 16.12 -3.40
C GLN A 174 15.64 14.69 -3.71
N TYR A 175 14.37 14.41 -3.40
CA TYR A 175 13.73 13.13 -3.66
C TYR A 175 12.79 13.26 -4.84
N ALA A 176 12.89 12.35 -5.80
CA ALA A 176 11.99 12.28 -6.96
C ALA A 176 10.80 11.34 -6.67
N GLY A 177 9.61 11.70 -7.15
CA GLY A 177 8.39 10.91 -7.01
C GLY A 177 8.02 10.69 -5.54
N VAL A 178 7.36 11.68 -4.95
CA VAL A 178 7.02 11.69 -3.52
C VAL A 178 5.51 11.64 -3.33
N LEU A 179 5.03 10.63 -2.61
CA LEU A 179 3.67 10.54 -2.13
C LEU A 179 3.56 11.35 -0.83
N HIS A 180 2.79 12.43 -0.87
CA HIS A 180 2.42 13.25 0.28
C HIS A 180 0.99 12.94 0.68
N PHE A 181 0.84 12.31 1.84
CA PHE A 181 -0.44 12.05 2.49
C PHE A 181 -0.72 13.11 3.54
N THR A 182 -1.97 13.56 3.60
CA THR A 182 -2.50 14.43 4.66
C THR A 182 -3.75 13.79 5.23
N LEU A 183 -3.68 13.39 6.50
CA LEU A 183 -4.84 12.95 7.27
C LEU A 183 -5.74 14.17 7.53
N ARG A 184 -7.04 14.02 7.31
CA ARG A 184 -8.10 15.01 7.65
C ARG A 184 -9.36 14.35 8.21
N ASP A 185 -9.32 13.03 8.34
CA ASP A 185 -10.37 12.24 8.93
C ASP A 185 -10.10 12.05 10.43
N PHE A 186 -11.16 11.96 11.24
CA PHE A 186 -11.09 11.81 12.69
C PHE A 186 -10.44 12.97 13.45
N GLU A 187 -10.38 14.18 12.87
CA GLU A 187 -9.71 15.36 13.45
C GLU A 187 -10.12 15.66 14.90
N ALA A 188 -11.38 15.40 15.27
CA ALA A 188 -11.90 15.64 16.62
C ALA A 188 -11.22 14.77 17.70
N ASP A 189 -10.63 13.64 17.32
CA ASP A 189 -10.05 12.65 18.23
C ASP A 189 -8.51 12.72 18.29
N TRP A 190 -7.89 13.60 17.50
CA TRP A 190 -6.44 13.66 17.40
C TRP A 190 -5.79 14.22 18.66
N GLY A 191 -4.86 13.46 19.24
CA GLY A 191 -3.90 13.98 20.22
C GLY A 191 -2.77 14.81 19.58
N PRO A 192 -1.95 15.52 20.38
CA PRO A 192 -0.83 16.33 19.91
C PRO A 192 0.19 15.57 19.06
N PHE A 193 0.41 14.29 19.36
CA PHE A 193 1.37 13.41 18.69
C PHE A 193 0.72 12.48 17.66
N THR A 194 -0.50 12.81 17.21
CA THR A 194 -1.09 12.13 16.05
C THR A 194 -0.33 12.53 14.79
N VAL A 195 0.08 11.56 13.98
CA VAL A 195 0.69 11.86 12.67
C VAL A 195 -0.39 12.39 11.74
N LYS A 196 -0.21 13.61 11.24
CA LYS A 196 -1.15 14.24 10.30
C LYS A 196 -0.66 14.25 8.86
N GLU A 197 0.65 14.20 8.64
CA GLU A 197 1.23 14.19 7.30
C GLU A 197 2.35 13.16 7.19
N ILE A 198 2.41 12.45 6.07
CA ILE A 198 3.40 11.42 5.78
C ILE A 198 3.93 11.67 4.35
N PHE A 199 5.25 11.66 4.19
CA PHE A 199 5.93 11.81 2.92
C PHE A 199 6.76 10.55 2.66
N VAL A 200 6.45 9.86 1.55
CA VAL A 200 7.13 8.65 1.13
C VAL A 200 7.70 8.86 -0.28
N ALA A 201 8.99 8.66 -0.45
CA ALA A 201 9.66 8.77 -1.75
C ALA A 201 9.90 7.39 -2.37
N LYS A 202 9.78 7.33 -3.70
CA LYS A 202 10.23 6.17 -4.47
C LYS A 202 11.65 5.76 -4.10
N LYS A 203 11.93 4.47 -3.99
CA LYS A 203 13.23 3.84 -3.65
C LYS A 203 13.72 4.09 -2.22
N TYR A 204 13.26 5.14 -1.54
CA TYR A 204 13.75 5.53 -0.20
C TYR A 204 12.78 5.25 0.95
N GLY A 205 11.47 5.20 0.67
CA GLY A 205 10.45 5.02 1.70
C GLY A 205 10.16 6.32 2.46
N LEU A 206 9.95 6.25 3.77
CA LEU A 206 9.63 7.39 4.62
C LEU A 206 10.74 8.45 4.62
N ILE A 207 10.42 9.67 4.17
CA ILE A 207 11.39 10.78 4.14
C ILE A 207 11.03 11.92 5.10
N LYS A 208 9.75 12.08 5.44
CA LYS A 208 9.28 13.11 6.36
C LYS A 208 7.92 12.74 6.92
N TYR A 209 7.64 13.17 8.14
CA TYR A 209 6.28 13.17 8.67
C TYR A 209 6.09 14.31 9.68
N ILE A 210 4.83 14.70 9.90
CA ILE A 210 4.48 15.84 10.76
C ILE A 210 3.40 15.42 11.73
N TYR A 211 3.59 15.76 13.01
CA TYR A 211 2.59 15.58 14.06
C TYR A 211 1.56 16.71 14.10
N ASN A 212 0.42 16.46 14.74
CA ASN A 212 -0.66 17.43 14.86
C ASN A 212 -0.19 18.74 15.53
N ASN A 213 0.67 18.64 16.55
CA ASN A 213 1.29 19.79 17.22
C ASN A 213 2.32 20.57 16.37
N GLY A 214 2.60 20.14 15.15
CA GLY A 214 3.53 20.79 14.23
C GLY A 214 4.98 20.30 14.30
N LEU A 215 5.32 19.41 15.24
CA LEU A 215 6.64 18.80 15.29
C LEU A 215 6.90 18.02 13.99
N THR A 216 7.99 18.35 13.32
CA THR A 216 8.41 17.72 12.08
C THR A 216 9.54 16.75 12.34
N VAL A 217 9.53 15.63 11.60
CA VAL A 217 10.60 14.63 11.62
C VAL A 217 11.03 14.36 10.19
N GLU A 218 12.32 14.52 9.92
CA GLU A 218 12.89 14.54 8.57
C GLU A 218 14.05 13.54 8.42
N ARG A 219 14.16 12.94 7.23
CA ARG A 219 15.31 12.11 6.83
C ARG A 219 16.60 12.91 6.98
N GLN A 220 17.63 12.27 7.53
CA GLN A 220 18.98 12.83 7.58
C GLN A 220 19.80 12.44 6.36
#